data_AF-A0AAW4N0Q8-F1
#
_entry.id   AF-A0AAW4N0Q8-F1
#
_cell.length_a   1.000
_cell.length_b   1.000
_cell.length_c   1.000
_cell.angle_alpha   90.00
_cell.angle_beta   90.00
_cell.angle_gamma   90.00
#
_symmetry.space_group_name_H-M   'P 1'
#
loop_
_entity.id
_entity.type
_entity.pdbx_description
1 polymer ?
#
loop_
_entity_poly.entity_id
_entity_poly.type
_entity_poly.pdbx_seq_one_letter_code
_entity_poly.pdbx_strand_id
1 'polypeptide(L)'
;MEKYLVDFRKIERFADGRVRMSPIHTSKSYNDEMMDRFKSDLKSFGYKCVGRSKDEHGNRYTTYELKALWVSSKDCEVISRITITTLK
;
A
#
# COMPACT_ATOMS: atom_id res chain seq x y z
N MET A 1 -1.52 -12.38 18.94
CA MET A 1 -1.51 -12.74 17.51
C MET A 1 -1.49 -11.45 16.72
N GLU A 2 -0.51 -11.29 15.83
CA GLU A 2 -0.47 -10.15 14.92
C GLU A 2 -1.68 -10.24 13.99
N LYS A 3 -2.64 -9.31 14.12
CA LYS A 3 -3.88 -9.32 13.35
C LYS A 3 -3.69 -8.69 11.96
N TYR A 4 -2.65 -7.87 11.81
CA TYR A 4 -2.39 -7.13 10.59
C TYR A 4 -0.91 -7.13 10.21
N LEU A 5 -0.66 -7.24 8.90
CA LEU A 5 0.64 -7.01 8.28
C LEU A 5 0.48 -5.88 7.26
N VAL A 6 1.35 -4.87 7.33
CA VAL A 6 1.28 -3.69 6.45
C VAL A 6 2.58 -3.58 5.66
N ASP A 7 2.47 -3.74 4.35
CA ASP A 7 3.58 -3.59 3.40
C ASP A 7 3.56 -2.22 2.75
N PHE A 8 4.69 -1.52 2.83
CA PHE A 8 4.96 -0.28 2.12
C PHE A 8 5.91 -0.56 0.96
N ARG A 9 5.51 -0.18 -0.25
CA ARG A 9 6.29 -0.38 -1.48
C ARG A 9 6.34 0.87 -2.32
N LYS A 10 7.47 1.10 -2.98
CA LYS A 10 7.60 2.07 -4.06
C LYS A 10 7.35 1.35 -5.39
N ILE A 11 6.54 1.95 -6.24
CA ILE A 11 6.34 1.51 -7.62
C ILE A 11 6.79 2.63 -8.55
N GLU A 12 7.59 2.27 -9.54
CA GLU A 12 8.04 3.15 -10.61
C GLU A 12 7.51 2.59 -11.93
N ARG A 13 6.66 3.35 -12.61
CA ARG A 13 6.13 3.02 -13.94
C ARG A 13 6.78 3.93 -14.96
N PHE A 14 7.61 3.36 -15.82
CA PHE A 14 8.34 4.09 -16.85
C PHE A 14 7.50 4.23 -18.12
N ALA A 15 7.68 5.31 -18.87
CA ALA A 15 6.94 5.58 -20.09
C ALA A 15 7.17 4.51 -21.19
N ASP A 16 8.28 3.79 -21.12
CA ASP A 16 8.61 2.66 -22.00
C ASP A 16 7.91 1.33 -21.61
N GLY A 17 7.00 1.36 -20.63
CA GLY A 17 6.23 0.21 -20.17
C GLY A 17 6.90 -0.62 -19.09
N ARG A 18 8.15 -0.34 -18.71
CA ARG A 18 8.79 -1.03 -17.59
C ARG A 18 8.13 -0.65 -16.26
N VAL A 19 8.03 -1.63 -15.36
CA VAL A 19 7.57 -1.41 -13.98
C VAL A 19 8.60 -1.96 -13.02
N ARG A 20 9.02 -1.14 -12.05
CA ARG A 20 9.85 -1.57 -10.92
C ARG A 20 9.06 -1.45 -9.63
N MET A 21 9.23 -2.43 -8.76
CA MET A 21 8.64 -2.43 -7.44
C MET A 21 9.73 -2.72 -6.42
N SER A 22 9.86 -1.85 -5.42
CA SER A 22 10.86 -1.96 -4.37
C SER A 22 10.19 -1.93 -3.01
N PRO A 23 10.54 -2.84 -2.07
CA PRO A 23 10.06 -2.76 -0.71
C PRO A 23 10.63 -1.52 -0.02
N ILE A 24 9.82 -0.86 0.81
CA ILE A 24 10.24 0.24 1.68
C ILE A 24 10.31 -0.28 3.13
N HIS A 25 9.21 -0.86 3.61
CA HIS A 25 9.07 -1.33 4.97
C HIS A 25 7.91 -2.32 5.08
N THR A 26 8.02 -3.28 6.00
CA THR A 26 6.89 -4.12 6.43
C THR A 26 6.75 -4.02 7.94
N SER A 27 5.54 -3.69 8.39
CA SER A 27 5.20 -3.62 9.81
C SER A 27 4.17 -4.70 10.17
N LYS A 28 4.33 -5.27 11.37
CA LYS A 28 3.40 -6.24 11.95
C LYS A 28 2.82 -5.81 13.30
N SER A 29 3.10 -4.58 13.73
CA SER A 29 2.78 -4.08 15.07
C SER A 29 1.40 -3.45 15.20
N TYR A 30 0.55 -3.52 14.17
CA TYR A 30 -0.76 -2.88 14.20
C TYR A 30 -1.79 -3.73 14.94
N ASN A 31 -2.46 -3.12 15.92
CA ASN A 31 -3.71 -3.61 16.49
C ASN A 31 -4.92 -2.96 15.79
N ASP A 32 -6.14 -3.32 16.21
CA ASP A 32 -7.38 -2.81 15.59
C ASP A 32 -7.50 -1.27 15.66
N GLU A 33 -7.24 -0.68 16.82
CA GLU A 33 -7.36 0.78 17.01
C GLU A 33 -6.34 1.53 16.15
N MET A 34 -5.08 1.07 16.12
CA MET A 34 -4.05 1.66 15.25
C MET A 34 -4.40 1.50 13.78
N MET A 35 -5.02 0.38 13.39
CA MET A 35 -5.41 0.12 12.01
C MET A 35 -6.51 1.05 11.52
N ASP A 36 -7.51 1.34 12.37
CA ASP A 36 -8.58 2.26 12.01
C ASP A 36 -8.08 3.70 11.88
N ARG A 37 -7.22 4.15 12.80
CA ARG A 37 -6.52 5.44 12.67
C ARG A 37 -5.68 5.49 11.41
N PHE A 38 -4.88 4.46 11.15
CA PHE A 38 -4.02 4.40 9.97
C PHE A 38 -4.83 4.48 8.67
N LYS A 39 -5.94 3.74 8.53
CA LYS A 39 -6.82 3.85 7.35
C LYS A 39 -7.42 5.24 7.19
N SER A 40 -7.78 5.89 8.30
CA SER A 40 -8.25 7.29 8.29
C SER A 40 -7.15 8.23 7.79
N ASP A 41 -5.94 8.08 8.32
CA ASP A 41 -4.78 8.88 7.91
C ASP A 41 -4.44 8.70 6.44
N LEU A 42 -4.47 7.46 5.92
CA LEU A 42 -4.28 7.18 4.49
C LEU A 42 -5.25 8.00 3.64
N LYS A 43 -6.54 8.02 4.01
CA LYS A 43 -7.55 8.81 3.30
C LYS A 43 -7.27 10.31 3.39
N SER A 44 -6.91 10.81 4.57
CA SER A 44 -6.55 12.22 4.80
C SER A 44 -5.33 12.66 4.00
N PHE A 45 -4.32 11.79 3.85
CA PHE A 45 -3.14 12.01 3.02
C PHE A 45 -3.40 11.82 1.52
N GLY A 46 -4.62 11.44 1.12
CA GLY A 46 -5.02 11.32 -0.28
C GLY A 46 -4.71 9.97 -0.94
N TYR A 47 -4.33 8.94 -0.17
CA TYR A 47 -4.24 7.58 -0.69
C TYR A 47 -5.61 7.08 -1.15
N LYS A 48 -5.66 6.46 -2.33
CA LYS A 48 -6.87 5.87 -2.89
C LYS A 48 -6.85 4.37 -2.71
N CYS A 49 -7.98 3.79 -2.29
CA CYS A 49 -8.16 2.35 -2.26
C CYS A 49 -8.31 1.84 -3.70
N VAL A 50 -7.33 1.08 -4.18
CA VAL A 50 -7.27 0.59 -5.58
C VAL A 50 -7.64 -0.88 -5.72
N GLY A 51 -7.72 -1.63 -4.63
CA GLY A 51 -8.03 -3.05 -4.70
C GLY A 51 -8.30 -3.69 -3.35
N ARG A 52 -9.11 -4.73 -3.37
CA ARG A 52 -9.36 -5.65 -2.26
C ARG A 52 -9.31 -7.07 -2.79
N SER A 53 -8.65 -7.97 -2.07
CA SER A 53 -8.57 -9.38 -2.44
C SER A 53 -8.54 -10.26 -1.19
N LYS A 54 -8.67 -11.56 -1.42
CA LYS A 54 -8.62 -12.60 -0.39
C LYS A 54 -7.83 -13.78 -0.95
N ASP A 55 -6.93 -14.35 -0.15
CA ASP A 55 -6.19 -15.55 -0.52
C ASP A 55 -6.94 -16.84 -0.13
N GLU A 56 -6.37 -17.98 -0.49
CA GLU A 56 -6.89 -19.31 -0.17
C GLU A 56 -6.91 -19.61 1.34
N HIS A 57 -6.01 -19.00 2.10
CA HIS A 57 -5.95 -19.12 3.57
C HIS A 57 -6.99 -18.25 4.27
N GLY A 58 -7.63 -17.34 3.54
CA GLY A 58 -8.66 -16.44 4.02
C GLY A 58 -8.15 -15.11 4.56
N ASN A 59 -6.86 -14.81 4.38
CA ASN A 59 -6.29 -13.50 4.63
C ASN A 59 -6.90 -12.49 3.66
N ARG A 60 -7.19 -11.29 4.16
CA ARG A 60 -7.80 -10.21 3.36
C ARG A 60 -6.77 -9.13 3.10
N TYR A 61 -6.67 -8.70 1.85
CA TYR A 61 -5.75 -7.65 1.44
C TYR A 61 -6.54 -6.42 1.02
N THR A 62 -6.12 -5.25 1.47
CA THR A 62 -6.59 -3.96 0.96
C THR A 62 -5.40 -3.14 0.51
N THR A 63 -5.41 -2.72 -0.75
CA THR A 63 -4.31 -1.98 -1.37
C THR A 63 -4.70 -0.53 -1.57
N TYR A 64 -3.82 0.36 -1.12
CA TYR A 64 -3.91 1.80 -1.26
C TYR A 64 -2.75 2.31 -2.09
N GLU A 65 -2.99 3.31 -2.92
CA GLU A 65 -1.96 3.97 -3.73
C GLU A 65 -2.06 5.50 -3.63
N LEU A 66 -0.90 6.14 -3.59
CA LEU A 66 -0.74 7.58 -3.72
C LEU A 66 0.33 7.85 -4.77
N LYS A 67 -0.02 8.61 -5.81
CA LYS A 67 0.95 9.12 -6.77
C LYS A 67 1.78 10.23 -6.12
N ALA A 68 3.10 10.02 -6.07
CA ALA A 68 4.02 10.99 -5.51
C ALA A 68 4.36 12.05 -6.58
N LEU A 69 3.51 13.07 -6.71
CA LEU A 69 3.61 14.10 -7.75
C LEU A 69 4.97 14.82 -7.75
N TRP A 70 5.55 15.04 -6.58
CA TRP A 70 6.83 15.76 -6.40
C TRP A 70 8.04 15.05 -6.97
N VAL A 71 7.97 13.73 -7.14
CA VAL A 71 9.06 12.89 -7.67
C VAL A 71 8.67 12.17 -8.95
N SER A 72 7.45 12.41 -9.44
CA SER A 72 6.99 11.88 -10.73
C SER A 72 7.37 12.86 -11.85
N SER A 73 7.74 12.31 -13.00
CA SER A 73 8.00 13.06 -14.23
C SER A 73 7.16 12.52 -15.39
N LYS A 74 7.36 13.06 -16.59
CA LYS A 74 6.73 12.51 -17.81
C LYS A 74 7.25 11.11 -18.15
N ASP A 75 8.50 10.81 -17.79
CA ASP A 75 9.18 9.57 -18.15
C ASP A 75 9.03 8.47 -17.09
N CYS A 76 8.72 8.85 -15.84
CA CYS A 76 8.55 7.91 -14.73
C CYS A 76 7.49 8.41 -13.74
N GLU A 77 6.41 7.64 -13.59
CA GLU A 77 5.41 7.81 -12.55
C GLU A 77 5.85 7.05 -11.29
N VAL A 78 5.92 7.76 -10.16
CA VAL A 78 6.27 7.17 -8.86
C VAL A 78 5.02 7.08 -7.98
N ILE A 79 4.76 5.87 -7.49
CA ILE A 79 3.58 5.54 -6.68
C ILE A 79 4.05 4.95 -5.35
N SER A 80 3.54 5.50 -4.25
CA SER A 80 3.59 4.86 -2.94
C SER A 80 2.41 3.88 -2.83
N ARG A 81 2.70 2.59 -2.65
CA ARG A 81 1.69 1.55 -2.48
C ARG A 81 1.76 1.00 -1.07
N ILE A 82 0.60 0.92 -0.41
CA ILE A 82 0.44 0.34 0.91
C ILE A 82 -0.53 -0.82 0.82
N THR A 83 -0.14 -2.00 1.28
CA THR A 83 -1.00 -3.19 1.34
C THR A 83 -1.21 -3.59 2.79
N ILE A 84 -2.46 -3.53 3.23
CA ILE A 84 -2.88 -3.97 4.56
C ILE A 84 -3.43 -5.38 4.41
N THR A 85 -2.79 -6.32 5.07
CA THR A 85 -3.22 -7.72 5.18
C THR A 85 -3.86 -7.92 6.55
N THR A 86 -5.11 -8.34 6.59
CA THR A 86 -5.76 -8.84 7.82
C THR A 86 -5.61 -10.36 7.84
N LEU A 87 -4.89 -10.84 8.85
CA LEU A 87 -4.60 -12.26 9.03
C LEU A 87 -5.80 -12.97 9.66
N LYS A 88 -6.11 -14.18 9.18
CA LYS A 88 -7.23 -15.01 9.66
C LYS A 88 -6.75 -16.13 10.57
#